data_AF-A0A535BLW2-F1
#
_entry.id   AF-A0A535BLW2-F1
#
_cell.length_a   1.000
_cell.length_b   1.000
_cell.length_c   1.000
_cell.angle_alpha   90.00
_cell.angle_beta   90.00
_cell.angle_gamma   90.00
#
_symmetry.space_group_name_H-M   'P 1'
#
loop_
_entity.id
_entity.type
_entity.pdbx_description
1 polymer ?
#
loop_
_entity_poly.entity_id
_entity_poly.type
_entity_poly.pdbx_seq_one_letter_code
_entity_poly.pdbx_strand_id
1 'polypeptide(L)'
;MVKHYHRDESTGALTERKRLFLRVGDEVTHLHYEAWGLGVVMEVMTSSVPGGTCLARVRFQDGQLRCFNNDLDNETCCYYFGVRRYWNASHGVDAMRSRFFLRG
;
A
#
# COMPACT_ATOMS: atom_id res chain seq x y z
N MET A 1 -34.38 11.17 28.76
CA MET A 1 -33.95 9.78 28.55
C MET A 1 -32.52 9.79 28.02
N VAL A 2 -31.55 9.86 28.92
CA VAL A 2 -30.11 9.86 28.59
C VAL A 2 -29.70 8.40 28.45
N LYS A 3 -29.35 7.95 27.25
CA LYS A 3 -28.82 6.60 27.05
C LYS A 3 -27.38 6.58 27.56
N HIS A 4 -27.20 6.03 28.76
CA HIS A 4 -25.88 5.66 29.27
C HIS A 4 -25.30 4.60 28.35
N TYR A 5 -24.27 4.96 27.58
CA TYR A 5 -23.45 3.99 26.88
C TYR A 5 -22.57 3.29 27.91
N HIS A 6 -22.91 2.03 28.20
CA HIS A 6 -22.04 1.15 28.94
C HIS A 6 -20.84 0.83 28.05
N ARG A 7 -19.65 1.34 28.40
CA ARG A 7 -18.40 0.94 27.78
C ARG A 7 -18.12 -0.50 28.22
N ASP A 8 -18.32 -1.44 27.32
CA ASP A 8 -17.91 -2.82 27.54
C ASP A 8 -16.40 -2.92 27.24
N GLU A 9 -15.58 -2.95 28.29
CA GLU A 9 -14.12 -3.09 28.21
C GLU A 9 -13.69 -4.57 28.14
N SER A 10 -14.38 -5.39 27.32
CA SER A 10 -14.13 -6.83 27.31
C SER A 10 -13.95 -7.49 25.93
N THR A 11 -13.89 -6.73 24.84
CA THR A 11 -13.28 -7.20 23.59
C THR A 11 -11.92 -6.54 23.44
N GLY A 12 -10.85 -7.29 23.75
CA GLY A 12 -9.48 -6.88 23.47
C GLY A 12 -9.42 -6.27 22.07
N ALA A 13 -8.88 -5.05 21.97
CA ALA A 13 -8.70 -4.36 20.72
C ALA A 13 -7.77 -5.20 19.82
N LEU A 14 -8.36 -6.15 19.10
CA LEU A 14 -7.75 -6.79 17.95
C LEU A 14 -7.49 -5.63 17.00
N THR A 15 -6.26 -5.11 17.03
CA THR A 15 -5.83 -4.11 16.08
C THR A 15 -5.99 -4.76 14.72
N GLU A 16 -7.03 -4.39 13.99
CA GLU A 16 -7.40 -5.03 12.74
C GLU A 16 -6.25 -4.79 11.76
N ARG A 17 -5.46 -5.84 11.52
CA ARG A 17 -4.24 -5.71 10.74
C ARG A 17 -4.63 -5.56 9.28
N LYS A 18 -4.54 -4.32 8.76
CA LYS A 18 -4.85 -3.98 7.37
C LYS A 18 -4.12 -4.89 6.39
N ARG A 19 -4.85 -5.49 5.45
CA ARG A 19 -4.26 -6.27 4.35
C ARG A 19 -3.77 -5.31 3.27
N LEU A 20 -2.51 -4.92 3.36
CA LEU A 20 -1.92 -3.93 2.46
C LEU A 20 -1.75 -4.48 1.04
N PHE A 21 -2.17 -3.71 0.05
CA PHE A 21 -1.89 -4.03 -1.35
C PHE A 21 -0.44 -3.71 -1.71
N LEU A 22 0.06 -2.51 -1.41
CA LEU A 22 1.40 -2.02 -1.73
C LEU A 22 2.30 -1.88 -0.49
N ARG A 23 3.62 -2.01 -0.71
CA ARG A 23 4.69 -1.77 0.27
C ARG A 23 5.59 -0.62 -0.19
N VAL A 24 6.28 0.02 0.75
CA VAL A 24 7.33 0.99 0.43
C VAL A 24 8.38 0.33 -0.46
N GLY A 25 8.76 1.02 -1.54
CA GLY A 25 9.69 0.53 -2.55
C GLY A 25 9.04 -0.26 -3.69
N ASP A 26 7.75 -0.64 -3.60
CA ASP A 26 7.06 -1.24 -4.75
C ASP A 26 7.05 -0.25 -5.92
N GLU A 27 7.46 -0.71 -7.10
CA GLU A 27 7.28 0.00 -8.36
C GLU A 27 5.88 -0.28 -8.90
N VAL A 28 5.23 0.75 -9.46
CA VAL A 28 3.85 0.67 -9.94
C VAL A 28 3.63 1.42 -11.24
N THR A 29 2.56 1.05 -11.94
CA THR A 29 1.97 1.82 -13.05
C THR A 29 0.49 2.04 -12.79
N HIS A 30 -0.15 2.91 -13.58
CA HIS A 30 -1.59 3.12 -13.55
C HIS A 30 -2.23 2.81 -14.91
N LEU A 31 -3.20 1.89 -14.94
CA LEU A 31 -3.84 1.41 -16.17
C LEU A 31 -4.53 2.51 -16.98
N HIS A 32 -5.21 3.44 -16.31
CA HIS A 32 -5.98 4.50 -16.98
C HIS A 32 -5.23 5.83 -17.13
N TYR A 33 -4.02 5.91 -16.57
CA TYR A 33 -3.21 7.14 -16.57
C TYR A 33 -1.76 6.82 -16.91
N GLU A 34 -1.56 6.17 -18.07
CA GLU A 34 -0.24 5.76 -18.55
C GLU A 34 0.75 6.93 -18.63
N ALA A 35 0.24 8.14 -18.93
CA ALA A 35 1.03 9.37 -18.98
C ALA A 35 1.72 9.74 -17.65
N TRP A 36 1.31 9.14 -16.52
CA TRP A 36 2.01 9.33 -15.24
C TRP A 36 3.37 8.59 -15.20
N GLY A 37 3.56 7.60 -16.07
CA GLY A 37 4.75 6.74 -16.12
C GLY A 37 4.84 5.78 -14.95
N LEU A 38 6.05 5.30 -14.67
CA LEU A 38 6.34 4.47 -13.50
C LEU A 38 6.23 5.31 -12.22
N GLY A 39 5.78 4.68 -11.14
CA GLY A 39 5.78 5.26 -9.82
C GLY A 39 6.51 4.37 -8.81
N VAL A 40 7.02 4.98 -7.75
CA VAL A 40 7.60 4.27 -6.60
C VAL A 40 6.79 4.62 -5.36
N VAL A 41 6.42 3.61 -4.57
CA VAL A 41 5.75 3.80 -3.29
C VAL A 41 6.76 4.34 -2.29
N MET A 42 6.58 5.60 -1.89
CA MET A 42 7.49 6.30 -0.97
C MET A 42 7.11 6.06 0.49
N GLU A 43 5.82 6.00 0.80
CA GLU A 43 5.31 5.87 2.17
C GLU A 43 4.06 4.99 2.22
N VAL A 44 3.87 4.29 3.34
CA VAL A 44 2.63 3.57 3.68
C VAL A 44 2.21 3.98 5.10
N MET A 45 0.95 4.38 5.25
CA MET A 45 0.37 4.85 6.51
C MET A 45 -0.84 4.00 6.87
N THR A 46 -0.84 3.40 8.07
CA THR A 46 -1.96 2.60 8.58
C THR A 46 -2.36 3.05 9.97
N SER A 47 -3.68 3.20 10.19
CA SER A 47 -4.25 3.43 11.51
C SER A 47 -4.50 2.11 12.23
N SER A 48 -4.30 2.11 13.56
CA SER A 48 -4.71 1.02 14.45
C SER A 48 -6.17 1.11 14.89
N VAL A 49 -6.84 2.24 14.61
CA VAL A 49 -8.25 2.45 14.92
C VAL A 49 -9.11 1.69 13.90
N PRO A 50 -10.14 0.94 14.33
CA PRO A 50 -11.09 0.30 13.42
C PRO A 50 -11.68 1.29 12.41
N GLY A 51 -11.71 0.91 11.14
CA GLY A 51 -12.15 1.80 10.05
C GLY A 51 -11.19 2.96 9.73
N GLY A 52 -10.04 3.04 10.40
CA GLY A 52 -9.06 4.10 10.19
C GLY A 52 -8.30 4.00 8.87
N THR A 53 -7.52 5.04 8.61
CA THR A 53 -6.75 5.28 7.38
C THR A 53 -5.84 4.10 6.99
N CYS A 54 -5.77 3.82 5.70
CA CYS A 54 -4.81 2.91 5.09
C CYS A 54 -4.39 3.47 3.72
N LEU A 55 -3.22 4.10 3.65
CA LEU A 55 -2.79 4.87 2.49
C LEU A 55 -1.41 4.46 2.00
N ALA A 56 -1.20 4.59 0.69
CA ALA A 56 0.11 4.55 0.05
C ALA A 56 0.36 5.87 -0.70
N ARG A 57 1.56 6.44 -0.55
CA ARG A 57 2.00 7.62 -1.31
C ARG A 57 2.96 7.20 -2.40
N VAL A 58 2.62 7.51 -3.64
CA VAL A 58 3.38 7.10 -4.83
C VAL A 58 3.89 8.33 -5.55
N ARG A 59 5.20 8.38 -5.78
CA ARG A 59 5.84 9.40 -6.61
C ARG A 59 5.93 8.87 -8.03
N PHE A 60 5.20 9.49 -8.96
CA PHE A 60 5.22 9.13 -10.37
C PHE A 60 6.29 9.92 -11.13
N GLN A 61 6.67 9.39 -12.30
CA GLN A 61 7.64 10.00 -13.22
C GLN A 61 7.19 11.35 -13.77
N ASP A 62 5.88 11.60 -13.82
CA ASP A 62 5.31 12.91 -14.18
C ASP A 62 5.59 14.04 -13.17
N GLY A 63 6.34 13.77 -12.11
CA GLY A 63 6.68 14.78 -11.10
C GLY A 63 5.76 14.76 -9.88
N GLN A 64 4.59 14.13 -9.98
CA GLN A 64 3.53 14.29 -8.99
C GLN A 64 3.56 13.19 -7.94
N LEU A 65 3.17 13.56 -6.72
CA LEU A 65 2.99 12.65 -5.60
C LEU A 65 1.49 12.46 -5.36
N ARG A 66 1.02 11.21 -5.40
CA ARG A 66 -0.40 10.88 -5.26
C ARG A 66 -0.63 9.94 -4.08
N CYS A 67 -1.71 10.16 -3.34
CA CYS A 67 -2.13 9.33 -2.22
C CYS A 67 -3.26 8.39 -2.66
N PHE A 68 -3.17 7.13 -2.25
CA PHE A 68 -4.11 6.08 -2.63
C PHE A 68 -4.58 5.29 -1.42
N ASN A 69 -5.84 4.83 -1.41
CA ASN A 69 -6.26 3.81 -0.46
C ASN A 69 -5.50 2.50 -0.74
N ASN A 70 -4.89 1.93 0.30
CA ASN A 70 -4.03 0.76 0.23
C ASN A 70 -4.59 -0.46 0.98
N ASP A 71 -5.81 -0.38 1.50
CA ASP A 71 -6.50 -1.49 2.17
C ASP A 71 -7.13 -2.40 1.12
N LEU A 72 -6.58 -3.60 0.92
CA LEU A 72 -7.03 -4.53 -0.11
C LEU A 72 -8.43 -5.12 0.18
N ASP A 73 -8.90 -4.98 1.41
CA ASP A 73 -10.24 -5.37 1.85
C ASP A 73 -11.24 -4.21 1.72
N ASN A 74 -10.78 -3.00 1.39
CA ASN A 74 -11.63 -1.84 1.11
C ASN A 74 -11.96 -1.77 -0.39
N GLU A 75 -13.23 -1.54 -0.71
CA GLU A 75 -13.72 -1.40 -2.10
C GLU A 75 -13.02 -0.27 -2.87
N THR A 76 -12.51 0.74 -2.15
CA THR A 76 -11.78 1.86 -2.74
C THR A 76 -10.27 1.63 -2.90
N CYS A 77 -9.78 0.42 -2.64
CA CYS A 77 -8.38 0.08 -2.82
C CYS A 77 -7.88 0.47 -4.21
N CYS A 78 -6.67 1.03 -4.28
CA CYS A 78 -6.07 1.44 -5.54
C CYS A 78 -5.85 0.31 -6.55
N TYR A 79 -5.80 -0.94 -6.09
CA TYR A 79 -5.85 -2.09 -6.98
C TYR A 79 -7.10 -2.08 -7.86
N TYR A 80 -8.27 -1.77 -7.30
CA TYR A 80 -9.54 -1.74 -8.04
C TYR A 80 -9.67 -0.51 -8.95
N PHE A 81 -8.90 0.56 -8.69
CA PHE A 81 -8.87 1.78 -9.50
C PHE A 81 -7.74 1.85 -10.55
N GLY A 82 -6.97 0.77 -10.70
CA GLY A 82 -6.04 0.63 -11.82
C GLY A 82 -4.56 0.78 -11.48
N VAL A 83 -4.19 0.88 -10.19
CA VAL A 83 -2.77 0.75 -9.80
C VAL A 83 -2.33 -0.71 -9.94
N ARG A 84 -1.18 -0.93 -10.56
CA ARG A 84 -0.58 -2.26 -10.79
C ARG A 84 0.87 -2.26 -10.32
N ARG A 85 1.30 -3.34 -9.66
CA ARG A 85 2.72 -3.56 -9.40
C ARG A 85 3.43 -3.76 -10.72
N TYR A 86 4.45 -2.97 -10.95
CA TYR A 86 5.36 -3.18 -12.05
C TYR A 86 6.33 -4.29 -11.66
N TRP A 87 6.37 -5.35 -12.46
CA TRP A 87 7.34 -6.42 -12.32
C TRP A 87 8.23 -6.43 -13.55
N ASN A 88 9.49 -6.04 -13.39
CA ASN A 88 10.51 -6.30 -14.38
C ASN A 88 11.11 -7.69 -14.10
N ALA A 89 10.85 -8.66 -14.99
CA ALA A 89 11.39 -10.02 -14.85
C ALA A 89 12.92 -10.04 -14.74
N SER A 90 13.60 -9.07 -15.35
CA SER A 90 15.05 -8.89 -15.31
C SER A 90 15.55 -8.51 -13.91
N HIS A 91 14.81 -7.66 -13.19
CA HIS A 91 15.17 -7.21 -11.83
C HIS A 91 15.20 -8.36 -10.82
N GLY A 92 14.31 -9.34 -10.94
CA GLY A 92 14.31 -10.53 -10.09
C GLY A 92 15.57 -11.39 -10.27
N VAL A 93 16.06 -11.48 -11.50
CA VAL A 93 17.29 -12.20 -11.84
C VAL A 93 18.52 -11.44 -11.33
N ASP A 94 18.56 -10.12 -11.51
CA ASP A 94 19.68 -9.28 -11.06
C ASP A 94 19.77 -9.18 -9.53
N ALA A 95 18.63 -9.11 -8.83
CA ALA A 95 18.57 -9.11 -7.36
C ALA A 95 18.88 -10.49 -6.73
N MET A 96 18.71 -11.58 -7.47
CA MET A 96 19.23 -12.88 -7.07
C MET A 96 20.74 -12.95 -7.30
N ARG A 97 21.23 -12.54 -8.48
CA ARG A 97 22.66 -12.53 -8.81
C ARG A 97 23.47 -11.72 -7.81
N SER A 98 23.05 -10.50 -7.47
CA SER A 98 23.76 -9.65 -6.49
C SER A 98 23.90 -10.30 -5.11
N ARG A 99 22.91 -11.08 -4.66
CA ARG A 99 22.96 -11.83 -3.40
C ARG A 99 23.93 -13.02 -3.43
N PHE A 100 24.18 -13.61 -4.60
CA PHE A 100 25.15 -14.70 -4.74
C PHE A 100 26.59 -14.20 -4.90
N PHE A 101 26.80 -12.99 -5.41
CA PHE A 101 28.15 -12.42 -5.62
C PHE A 101 28.72 -11.63 -4.42
N LEU A 102 27.92 -11.29 -3.41
CA LEU A 102 28.39 -10.60 -2.18
C LEU A 102 28.85 -11.55 -1.06
N ARG A 103 28.99 -12.85 -1.35
CA ARG A 103 29.38 -13.90 -0.39
C ARG A 103 30.73 -14.55 -0.71
N GLY A 104 31.53 -13.92 -1.56
CA GLY A 104 32.92 -14.31 -1.89
C GLY A 104 33.93 -13.49 -1.11
#